data_AF-L0AE05-F1
#
_entry.id   AF-L0AE05-F1
#
_cell.length_a   1.000
_cell.length_b   1.000
_cell.length_c   1.000
_cell.angle_alpha   90.00
_cell.angle_beta   90.00
_cell.angle_gamma   90.00
#
_symmetry.space_group_name_H-M   'P 1'
#
loop_
_entity.id
_entity.type
_entity.pdbx_description
1 polymer ?
#
loop_
_entity_poly.entity_id
_entity_poly.type
_entity_poly.pdbx_seq_one_letter_code
_entity_poly.pdbx_strand_id
1 'polypeptide(L)'
;MTLDLYAAFAETELMYQAGHYGAALLVYAPLGTAVALFGGDGVALVGAFVCVSLSTVPDLDHRLPLVAHRGPTHTVAFALLVGVTMAALAAVLVEPGSPLAGTALVTFAFVVGTLSIVSHLLADVLTPMGIRPFWPISSRHYSLEVTRAANPVANYALLALGVGSVVIAATLVAVFG
;
A
#
# COMPACT_ATOMS: atom_id res chain seq x y z
N MET A 1 -28.97 9.42 12.70
CA MET A 1 -28.37 9.23 11.38
C MET A 1 -29.23 8.23 10.63
N THR A 2 -29.82 8.59 9.50
CA THR A 2 -30.66 7.69 8.68
C THR A 2 -29.77 6.73 7.88
N LEU A 3 -30.30 5.57 7.50
CA LEU A 3 -29.55 4.54 6.74
C LEU A 3 -28.98 5.09 5.42
N ASP A 4 -29.71 5.98 4.75
CA ASP A 4 -29.28 6.59 3.48
C ASP A 4 -28.03 7.48 3.64
N LEU A 5 -27.93 8.22 4.76
CA LEU A 5 -26.75 9.04 5.04
C LEU A 5 -25.51 8.20 5.31
N TYR A 6 -25.69 7.05 5.97
CA TYR A 6 -24.60 6.11 6.23
C TYR A 6 -24.09 5.48 4.93
N ALA A 7 -24.99 5.07 4.04
CA ALA A 7 -24.64 4.49 2.75
C ALA A 7 -23.86 5.51 1.89
N ALA A 8 -24.33 6.75 1.78
CA ALA A 8 -23.65 7.79 1.03
C ALA A 8 -22.24 8.09 1.58
N PHE A 9 -22.09 8.14 2.90
CA PHE A 9 -20.77 8.32 3.54
C PHE A 9 -19.84 7.14 3.22
N ALA A 10 -20.32 5.90 3.35
CA ALA A 10 -19.54 4.72 3.05
C ALA A 10 -19.10 4.67 1.58
N GLU A 11 -19.97 5.05 0.64
CA GLU A 11 -19.61 5.16 -0.78
C GLU A 11 -18.51 6.19 -1.03
N THR A 12 -18.56 7.35 -0.37
CA THR A 12 -17.50 8.35 -0.51
C THR A 12 -16.16 7.85 0.02
N GLU A 13 -16.14 7.21 1.20
CA GLU A 13 -14.93 6.62 1.76
C GLU A 13 -14.36 5.53 0.82
N LEU A 14 -15.21 4.63 0.33
CA LEU A 14 -14.81 3.59 -0.62
C LEU A 14 -14.22 4.18 -1.90
N MET A 15 -14.78 5.28 -2.40
CA MET A 15 -14.24 5.97 -3.56
C MET A 15 -12.83 6.52 -3.30
N TYR A 16 -12.55 7.11 -2.13
CA TYR A 16 -11.19 7.57 -1.79
C TYR A 16 -10.22 6.40 -1.58
N GLN A 17 -10.71 5.30 -1.01
CA GLN A 17 -9.90 4.11 -0.78
C GLN A 17 -9.58 3.35 -2.07
N ALA A 18 -10.48 3.36 -3.05
CA ALA A 18 -10.31 2.65 -4.33
C ALA A 18 -9.02 3.05 -5.06
N GLY A 19 -8.68 4.34 -5.09
CA GLY A 19 -7.43 4.81 -5.69
C GLY A 19 -6.20 4.23 -4.99
N HIS A 20 -6.20 4.20 -3.65
CA HIS A 20 -5.12 3.65 -2.84
C HIS A 20 -4.99 2.13 -2.99
N TYR A 21 -6.10 1.40 -3.06
CA TYR A 21 -6.09 -0.04 -3.37
C TYR A 21 -5.50 -0.31 -4.75
N GLY A 22 -5.87 0.50 -5.75
CA GLY A 22 -5.28 0.47 -7.08
C GLY A 22 -3.77 0.68 -7.08
N ALA A 23 -3.30 1.73 -6.39
CA ALA A 23 -1.88 2.03 -6.26
C ALA A 23 -1.12 0.89 -5.57
N ALA A 24 -1.69 0.32 -4.50
CA ALA A 24 -1.10 -0.79 -3.77
C ALA A 24 -0.92 -2.02 -4.67
N LEU A 25 -1.95 -2.40 -5.42
CA LEU A 25 -1.88 -3.51 -6.37
C LEU A 25 -0.86 -3.23 -7.49
N LEU A 26 -0.90 -2.03 -8.07
CA LEU A 26 -0.01 -1.63 -9.16
C LEU A 26 1.46 -1.68 -8.74
N VAL A 27 1.79 -1.11 -7.59
CA VAL A 27 3.17 -1.05 -7.05
C VAL A 27 3.64 -2.42 -6.56
N TYR A 28 2.74 -3.23 -6.00
CA TYR A 28 3.08 -4.57 -5.51
C TYR A 28 3.27 -5.60 -6.63
N ALA A 29 2.53 -5.47 -7.74
CA ALA A 29 2.48 -6.49 -8.80
C ALA A 29 3.86 -6.99 -9.27
N PRO A 30 4.89 -6.15 -9.50
CA PRO A 30 6.22 -6.63 -9.88
C PRO A 30 6.86 -7.54 -8.84
N LEU A 31 6.77 -7.18 -7.56
CA LEU A 31 7.31 -7.99 -6.46
C LEU A 31 6.54 -9.31 -6.32
N GLY A 32 5.22 -9.25 -6.32
CA GLY A 32 4.36 -10.44 -6.24
C GLY A 32 4.61 -11.41 -7.39
N THR A 33 4.74 -10.89 -8.62
CA THR A 33 5.08 -11.68 -9.81
C THR A 33 6.42 -12.39 -9.65
N ALA A 34 7.46 -11.65 -9.23
CA ALA A 34 8.79 -12.24 -9.03
C ALA A 34 8.73 -13.37 -7.99
N VAL A 35 8.10 -13.14 -6.84
CA VAL A 35 7.97 -14.17 -5.78
C VAL A 35 7.21 -15.39 -6.27
N ALA A 36 6.10 -15.20 -6.99
CA ALA A 36 5.31 -16.30 -7.54
C ALA A 36 6.09 -17.12 -8.58
N LEU A 37 6.82 -16.48 -9.50
CA LEU A 37 7.65 -17.16 -10.51
C LEU A 37 8.77 -18.03 -9.90
N PHE A 38 9.16 -17.80 -8.65
CA PHE A 38 10.11 -18.64 -7.91
C PHE A 38 9.41 -19.64 -6.96
N GLY A 39 8.15 -20.00 -7.23
CA GLY A 39 7.38 -21.00 -6.49
C GLY A 39 6.74 -20.49 -5.20
N GLY A 40 6.67 -19.17 -5.00
CA GLY A 40 6.17 -18.51 -3.81
C GLY A 40 4.70 -18.07 -3.88
N ASP A 41 3.84 -18.74 -4.65
CA ASP A 41 2.49 -18.25 -5.01
C ASP A 41 1.64 -17.85 -3.79
N GLY A 42 1.60 -18.71 -2.77
CA GLY A 42 0.84 -18.44 -1.54
C GLY A 42 1.36 -17.21 -0.79
N VAL A 43 2.69 -17.05 -0.73
CA VAL A 43 3.33 -15.92 -0.06
C VAL A 43 3.12 -14.63 -0.86
N ALA A 44 3.13 -14.71 -2.20
CA ALA A 44 2.82 -13.59 -3.07
C ALA A 44 1.36 -13.11 -2.88
N LEU A 45 0.40 -14.04 -2.78
CA LEU A 45 -1.00 -13.68 -2.50
C LEU A 45 -1.17 -13.05 -1.11
N VAL A 46 -0.51 -13.59 -0.09
CA VAL A 46 -0.51 -13.00 1.25
C VAL A 46 0.11 -11.59 1.22
N GLY A 47 1.21 -11.40 0.50
CA GLY A 47 1.83 -10.09 0.33
C GLY A 47 0.90 -9.07 -0.35
N ALA A 48 0.18 -9.47 -1.39
CA ALA A 48 -0.82 -8.62 -2.04
C ALA A 48 -1.93 -8.21 -1.07
N PHE A 49 -2.46 -9.18 -0.31
CA PHE A 49 -3.50 -8.94 0.68
C PHE A 49 -3.04 -7.95 1.77
N VAL A 50 -1.84 -8.15 2.31
CA VAL A 50 -1.24 -7.23 3.29
C VAL A 50 -1.05 -5.85 2.67
N CYS A 51 -0.53 -5.76 1.44
CA CYS A 51 -0.29 -4.49 0.75
C CYS A 51 -1.56 -3.66 0.62
N VAL A 52 -2.64 -4.28 0.13
CA VAL A 52 -3.95 -3.62 0.02
C VAL A 52 -4.51 -3.24 1.38
N SER A 53 -4.44 -4.14 2.37
CA SER A 53 -4.96 -3.91 3.71
C SER A 53 -4.29 -2.72 4.42
N LEU A 54 -2.98 -2.53 4.19
CA LEU A 54 -2.20 -1.47 4.82
C LEU A 54 -2.18 -0.17 4.00
N SER A 55 -2.65 -0.18 2.75
CA SER A 55 -2.56 0.95 1.82
C SER A 55 -3.29 2.21 2.25
N THR A 56 -4.25 2.13 3.17
CA THR A 56 -5.01 3.28 3.69
C THR A 56 -4.67 3.59 5.15
N VAL A 57 -3.66 2.91 5.73
CA VAL A 57 -3.24 3.12 7.12
C VAL A 57 -2.77 4.55 7.40
N PRO A 58 -2.02 5.23 6.49
CA PRO A 58 -1.62 6.62 6.73
C PRO A 58 -2.80 7.56 7.03
N ASP A 59 -3.93 7.39 6.32
CA ASP A 59 -5.13 8.22 6.46
C ASP A 59 -5.95 7.95 7.72
N LEU A 60 -5.57 6.95 8.52
CA LEU A 60 -6.12 6.81 9.87
C LEU A 60 -5.78 8.02 10.74
N ASP A 61 -4.81 8.85 10.34
CA ASP A 61 -4.49 10.13 10.97
C ASP A 61 -5.66 11.12 11.03
N HIS A 62 -6.64 11.04 10.11
CA HIS A 62 -7.88 11.82 10.18
C HIS A 62 -8.67 11.56 11.47
N ARG A 63 -8.44 10.43 12.12
CA ARG A 63 -9.12 10.01 13.36
C ARG A 63 -8.27 10.22 14.62
N LEU A 64 -7.02 10.63 14.45
CA LEU A 64 -6.07 10.78 15.56
C LEU A 64 -6.04 12.25 16.02
N PRO A 65 -6.54 12.57 17.23
CA PRO A 65 -6.38 13.91 17.75
C PRO A 65 -4.88 14.22 17.88
N LEU A 66 -4.49 15.44 17.50
CA LEU A 66 -3.09 15.95 17.55
C LEU A 66 -2.15 15.45 16.45
N VAL A 67 -2.60 14.57 15.55
CA VAL A 67 -1.82 14.20 14.36
C VAL A 67 -2.30 15.02 13.17
N ALA A 68 -1.41 15.83 12.59
CA ALA A 68 -1.74 16.56 11.37
C ALA A 68 -1.83 15.58 10.20
N HIS A 69 -2.92 15.68 9.42
CA HIS A 69 -3.06 14.92 8.17
C HIS A 69 -1.91 15.26 7.21
N ARG A 70 -1.31 14.23 6.61
CA ARG A 70 -0.08 14.35 5.81
C ARG A 70 1.15 14.88 6.55
N GLY A 71 1.15 14.69 7.85
CA GLY A 71 2.30 14.90 8.72
C GLY A 71 3.13 13.62 8.86
N PRO A 72 3.28 13.07 10.08
CA PRO A 72 4.20 11.96 10.34
C PRO A 72 3.85 10.66 9.61
N THR A 73 2.58 10.37 9.40
CA THR A 73 2.04 9.18 8.72
C THR A 73 2.31 9.13 7.22
N HIS A 74 2.55 10.29 6.59
CA HIS A 74 2.80 10.38 5.15
C HIS A 74 4.29 10.63 4.85
N THR A 75 5.15 9.85 5.51
CA THR A 75 6.62 9.96 5.41
C THR A 75 7.29 8.64 5.06
N VAL A 76 8.51 8.73 4.53
CA VAL A 76 9.38 7.57 4.33
C VAL A 76 9.72 6.92 5.66
N ALA A 77 9.88 7.70 6.73
CA ALA A 77 10.13 7.16 8.06
C ALA A 77 8.96 6.28 8.55
N PHE A 78 7.71 6.70 8.32
CA PHE A 78 6.54 5.88 8.65
C PHE A 78 6.47 4.62 7.77
N ALA A 79 6.81 4.71 6.49
CA ALA A 79 6.89 3.54 5.62
C ALA A 79 7.92 2.50 6.10
N LEU A 80 9.08 2.97 6.56
CA LEU A 80 10.11 2.11 7.15
C LEU A 80 9.67 1.54 8.50
N LEU A 81 8.99 2.34 9.34
CA LEU A 81 8.44 1.87 10.62
C LEU A 81 7.45 0.70 10.39
N VAL A 82 6.49 0.86 9.49
CA VAL A 82 5.52 -0.20 9.16
C VAL A 82 6.24 -1.44 8.60
N GLY A 83 7.23 -1.25 7.72
CA GLY A 83 8.08 -2.34 7.24
C GLY A 83 8.77 -3.10 8.38
N VAL A 84 9.45 -2.38 9.29
CA VAL A 84 10.12 -2.99 10.46
C VAL A 84 9.10 -3.73 11.34
N THR A 85 7.92 -3.17 11.56
CA THR A 85 6.86 -3.83 12.32
C THR A 85 6.44 -5.14 11.64
N MET A 86 6.21 -5.15 10.32
CA MET A 86 5.86 -6.37 9.60
C MET A 86 6.99 -7.41 9.63
N ALA A 87 8.24 -6.97 9.51
CA ALA A 87 9.42 -7.83 9.63
C ALA A 87 9.50 -8.49 11.02
N ALA A 88 9.28 -7.72 12.08
CA ALA A 88 9.28 -8.21 13.46
C ALA A 88 8.14 -9.21 13.70
N LEU A 89 6.94 -8.95 13.18
CA LEU A 89 5.82 -9.88 13.25
C LEU A 89 6.13 -11.20 12.53
N ALA A 90 6.73 -11.13 11.33
CA ALA A 90 7.14 -12.31 10.59
C ALA A 90 8.24 -13.11 11.31
N ALA A 91 9.17 -12.43 11.98
CA ALA A 91 10.26 -13.08 12.71
C ALA A 91 9.77 -14.00 13.84
N VAL A 92 8.62 -13.69 14.46
CA VAL A 92 7.99 -14.54 15.50
C VAL A 92 7.47 -15.86 14.92
N LEU A 93 7.21 -15.92 13.62
CA LEU A 93 6.70 -17.10 12.92
C LEU A 93 7.81 -17.98 12.34
N VAL A 94 9.07 -17.56 12.41
CA VAL A 94 10.20 -18.29 11.83
C VAL A 94 10.56 -19.50 12.70
N GLU A 95 10.47 -20.69 12.12
CA GLU A 95 10.91 -21.91 12.78
C GLU A 95 12.46 -22.05 12.80
N PRO A 96 13.05 -22.60 13.87
CA PRO A 96 14.51 -22.72 13.99
C PRO A 96 15.21 -23.55 12.90
N GLY A 97 14.46 -24.39 12.18
CA GLY A 97 15.00 -25.35 11.21
C GLY A 97 15.33 -24.80 9.82
N SER A 98 14.98 -23.55 9.50
CA SER A 98 15.22 -22.98 8.16
C SER A 98 15.67 -21.52 8.20
N PRO A 99 16.95 -21.25 8.54
CA PRO A 99 17.45 -19.88 8.67
C PRO A 99 17.34 -19.04 7.37
N LEU A 100 17.56 -19.67 6.22
CA LEU A 100 17.46 -19.00 4.93
C LEU A 100 16.01 -18.63 4.58
N ALA A 101 15.07 -19.57 4.73
CA ALA A 101 13.65 -19.28 4.48
C ALA A 101 13.09 -18.27 5.49
N GLY A 102 13.53 -18.35 6.76
CA GLY A 102 13.21 -17.36 7.79
C GLY A 102 13.68 -15.96 7.42
N THR A 103 14.92 -15.82 6.98
CA THR A 103 15.48 -14.53 6.52
C THR A 103 14.72 -14.00 5.32
N ALA A 104 14.38 -14.86 4.36
CA ALA A 104 13.60 -14.50 3.19
C ALA A 104 12.19 -14.01 3.58
N LEU A 105 11.50 -14.70 4.49
CA LEU A 105 10.17 -14.31 4.97
C LEU A 105 10.19 -12.97 5.70
N VAL A 106 11.16 -12.75 6.59
CA VAL A 106 11.32 -11.49 7.34
C VAL A 106 11.61 -10.33 6.39
N THR A 107 12.49 -10.55 5.41
CA THR A 107 12.83 -9.55 4.40
C THR A 107 11.64 -9.25 3.50
N PHE A 108 10.91 -10.28 3.07
CA PHE A 108 9.68 -10.11 2.29
C PHE A 108 8.64 -9.31 3.07
N ALA A 109 8.40 -9.63 4.34
CA ALA A 109 7.45 -8.90 5.18
C ALA A 109 7.86 -7.43 5.38
N PHE A 110 9.16 -7.15 5.56
CA PHE A 110 9.69 -5.79 5.57
C PHE A 110 9.34 -5.04 4.28
N VAL A 111 9.68 -5.63 3.14
CA VAL A 111 9.45 -5.00 1.83
C VAL A 111 7.97 -4.79 1.57
N VAL A 112 7.10 -5.76 1.87
CA VAL A 112 5.65 -5.63 1.72
C VAL A 112 5.10 -4.50 2.58
N GLY A 113 5.47 -4.46 3.87
CA GLY A 113 5.02 -3.40 4.79
C GLY A 113 5.45 -2.01 4.32
N THR A 114 6.71 -1.86 3.88
CA THR A 114 7.20 -0.58 3.33
C THR A 114 6.53 -0.21 2.01
N LEU A 115 6.39 -1.17 1.07
CA LEU A 115 5.72 -0.92 -0.21
C LEU A 115 4.25 -0.53 -0.04
N SER A 116 3.57 -1.06 0.97
CA SER A 116 2.18 -0.69 1.29
C SER A 116 2.06 0.81 1.50
N ILE A 117 2.92 1.38 2.35
CA ILE A 117 2.90 2.81 2.65
C ILE A 117 3.46 3.63 1.48
N VAL A 118 4.52 3.15 0.81
CA VAL A 118 5.06 3.83 -0.38
C VAL A 118 3.99 3.94 -1.48
N SER A 119 3.17 2.92 -1.68
CA SER A 119 2.07 2.96 -2.65
C SER A 119 1.06 4.06 -2.33
N HIS A 120 0.76 4.25 -1.04
CA HIS A 120 -0.08 5.34 -0.55
C HIS A 120 0.54 6.71 -0.85
N LEU A 121 1.82 6.88 -0.51
CA LEU A 121 2.55 8.12 -0.78
C LEU A 121 2.57 8.46 -2.28
N LEU A 122 2.75 7.46 -3.14
CA LEU A 122 2.74 7.65 -4.59
C LEU A 122 1.36 8.09 -5.09
N ALA A 123 0.27 7.51 -4.57
CA ALA A 123 -1.09 7.95 -4.88
C ALA A 123 -1.30 9.40 -4.46
N ASP A 124 -0.83 9.77 -3.26
CA ASP A 124 -0.98 11.11 -2.73
C ASP A 124 -0.18 12.18 -3.48
N VAL A 125 1.01 11.83 -4.00
CA VAL A 125 1.81 12.71 -4.87
C VAL A 125 1.05 13.07 -6.15
N LEU A 126 0.12 12.24 -6.63
CA LEU A 126 -0.71 12.58 -7.81
C LEU A 126 -1.70 13.72 -7.52
N THR A 127 -1.94 14.04 -6.25
CA THR A 127 -2.93 15.02 -5.83
C THR A 127 -2.31 16.39 -5.53
N PRO A 128 -3.03 17.52 -5.73
CA PRO A 128 -2.52 18.84 -5.41
C PRO A 128 -2.06 19.02 -3.95
N MET A 129 -2.69 18.31 -3.01
CA MET A 129 -2.30 18.38 -1.60
C MET A 129 -0.90 17.78 -1.36
N GLY A 130 -0.45 16.82 -2.18
CA GLY A 130 0.89 16.25 -2.17
C GLY A 130 1.35 15.71 -0.81
N ILE A 131 2.66 15.53 -0.63
CA ILE A 131 3.25 15.04 0.63
C ILE A 131 4.57 15.77 0.96
N ARG A 132 5.07 15.55 2.18
CA ARG A 132 6.41 15.95 2.63
C ARG A 132 7.15 14.71 3.14
N PRO A 133 7.72 13.88 2.25
CA PRO A 133 8.13 12.52 2.56
C PRO A 133 9.27 12.44 3.58
N PHE A 134 10.03 13.53 3.74
CA PHE A 134 11.18 13.63 4.64
C PHE A 134 10.91 14.52 5.86
N TRP A 135 9.64 14.81 6.17
CA TRP A 135 9.28 15.45 7.44
C TRP A 135 9.74 14.58 8.63
N PRO A 136 10.23 15.13 9.75
CA PRO A 136 10.38 16.56 10.06
C PRO A 136 11.70 17.18 9.61
N ILE A 137 12.59 16.39 9.00
CA ILE A 137 13.95 16.82 8.61
C ILE A 137 13.88 17.84 7.46
N SER A 138 12.93 17.67 6.54
CA SER A 138 12.69 18.59 5.44
C SER A 138 11.22 18.95 5.30
N SER A 139 10.96 20.21 4.98
CA SER A 139 9.64 20.72 4.63
C SER A 139 9.34 20.69 3.12
N ARG A 140 10.26 20.14 2.30
CA ARG A 140 10.07 20.08 0.84
C ARG A 140 8.81 19.30 0.51
N HIS A 141 7.94 19.95 -0.26
CA HIS A 141 6.66 19.43 -0.71
C HIS A 141 6.80 18.80 -2.10
N TYR A 142 6.14 17.66 -2.29
CA TYR A 142 6.14 16.91 -3.54
C TYR A 142 4.69 16.69 -3.97
N SER A 143 4.37 17.14 -5.18
CA SER A 143 3.06 17.03 -5.82
C SER A 143 3.24 17.07 -7.33
N LEU A 144 2.47 16.26 -8.05
CA LEU A 144 2.39 16.26 -9.50
C LEU A 144 1.12 16.96 -10.01
N GLU A 145 0.18 17.29 -9.12
CA GLU A 145 -1.05 18.02 -9.43
C GLU A 145 -1.89 17.41 -10.57
N VAL A 146 -1.84 16.08 -10.74
CA VAL A 146 -2.48 15.36 -11.85
C VAL A 146 -4.01 15.36 -11.72
N THR A 147 -4.52 15.10 -10.50
CA THR A 147 -5.96 15.00 -10.26
C THR A 147 -6.29 15.29 -8.81
N ARG A 148 -7.49 15.82 -8.54
CA ARG A 148 -7.97 15.95 -7.15
C ARG A 148 -8.26 14.58 -6.56
N ALA A 149 -8.00 14.41 -5.27
CA ALA A 149 -8.33 13.18 -4.53
C ALA A 149 -9.83 12.82 -4.62
N ALA A 150 -10.70 13.83 -4.68
CA ALA A 150 -12.15 13.67 -4.81
C ALA A 150 -12.64 13.34 -6.24
N ASN A 151 -11.75 13.08 -7.20
CA ASN A 151 -12.15 12.72 -8.55
C ASN A 151 -12.47 11.20 -8.62
N PRO A 152 -13.74 10.79 -8.76
CA PRO A 152 -14.11 9.38 -8.77
C PRO A 152 -13.51 8.64 -9.97
N VAL A 153 -13.45 9.29 -11.15
CA VAL A 153 -12.91 8.67 -12.37
C VAL A 153 -11.43 8.33 -12.17
N ALA A 154 -10.65 9.21 -11.54
CA ALA A 154 -9.24 8.96 -11.30
C ALA A 154 -9.02 7.80 -10.30
N ASN A 155 -9.79 7.75 -9.22
CA ASN A 155 -9.69 6.67 -8.23
C ASN A 155 -10.03 5.30 -8.85
N TYR A 156 -11.13 5.22 -9.59
CA TYR A 156 -11.50 3.97 -10.25
C TYR A 156 -10.57 3.60 -11.41
N ALA A 157 -10.01 4.59 -12.13
CA ALA A 157 -8.99 4.32 -13.14
C ALA A 157 -7.71 3.74 -12.51
N LEU A 158 -7.25 4.29 -11.37
CA LEU A 158 -6.09 3.75 -10.66
C LEU A 158 -6.38 2.34 -10.10
N LEU A 159 -7.59 2.09 -9.61
CA LEU A 159 -8.05 0.75 -9.25
C LEU A 159 -8.00 -0.22 -10.43
N ALA A 160 -8.55 0.18 -11.58
CA ALA A 160 -8.57 -0.63 -12.79
C ALA A 160 -7.15 -0.94 -13.28
N LEU A 161 -6.22 0.04 -13.21
CA LEU A 161 -4.81 -0.18 -13.52
C LEU A 161 -4.17 -1.20 -12.58
N GLY A 162 -4.39 -1.07 -11.26
CA GLY A 162 -3.88 -2.02 -10.27
C GLY A 162 -4.40 -3.44 -10.48
N VAL A 163 -5.70 -3.60 -10.69
CA VAL A 163 -6.32 -4.91 -11.00
C VAL A 163 -5.77 -5.46 -12.33
N GLY A 164 -5.65 -4.62 -13.35
CA GLY A 164 -5.05 -5.00 -14.64
C GLY A 164 -3.62 -5.51 -14.49
N SER A 165 -2.80 -4.86 -13.66
CA SER A 165 -1.44 -5.33 -13.34
C SER A 165 -1.42 -6.68 -12.65
N VAL A 166 -2.38 -6.97 -11.77
CA VAL A 166 -2.51 -8.30 -11.15
C VAL A 166 -2.92 -9.36 -12.18
N VAL A 167 -3.84 -9.05 -13.10
CA VAL A 167 -4.22 -9.98 -14.17
C VAL A 167 -3.02 -10.30 -15.08
N ILE A 168 -2.24 -9.27 -15.43
CA ILE A 168 -0.99 -9.46 -16.19
C ILE A 168 -0.01 -10.32 -15.40
N ALA A 169 0.21 -10.02 -14.12
CA ALA A 169 1.07 -10.82 -13.23
C ALA A 169 0.65 -12.30 -13.18
N ALA A 170 -0.64 -12.57 -12.95
CA ALA A 170 -1.17 -13.93 -12.92
C ALA A 170 -0.99 -14.65 -14.26
N THR A 171 -1.16 -13.93 -15.38
CA THR A 171 -0.92 -14.50 -16.72
C THR A 171 0.55 -14.84 -16.92
N LEU A 172 1.47 -13.98 -16.51
CA LEU A 172 2.91 -14.24 -16.59
C LEU A 172 3.29 -15.47 -15.75
N VAL A 173 2.80 -15.55 -14.51
CA VAL A 173 3.04 -16.70 -13.63
C VAL A 173 2.47 -17.98 -14.24
N ALA A 174 1.26 -17.95 -14.81
CA ALA A 174 0.66 -19.13 -15.43
C ALA A 174 1.41 -19.61 -16.69
N VAL A 175 2.12 -18.72 -17.39
CA VAL A 175 2.86 -19.04 -18.62
C VAL A 175 4.31 -19.45 -18.34
N PHE A 176 4.95 -18.89 -17.31
CA PHE A 176 6.38 -19.03 -17.07
C PHE A 176 6.78 -19.62 -15.72
N GLY A 177 5.83 -19.81 -14.80
CA GLY A 177 6.03 -20.37 -13.47
C GLY A 177 5.91 -21.89 -13.39
#